data_AF-A0A3D5A558-F1
#
_entry.id   AF-A0A3D5A558-F1
#
_cell.length_a   1.000
_cell.length_b   1.000
_cell.length_c   1.000
_cell.angle_alpha   90.00
_cell.angle_beta   90.00
_cell.angle_gamma   90.00
#
_symmetry.space_group_name_H-M   'P 1'
#
loop_
_entity.id
_entity.type
_entity.pdbx_description
1 polymer ?
#
loop_
_entity_poly.entity_id
_entity_poly.type
_entity_poly.pdbx_seq_one_letter_code
_entity_poly.pdbx_strand_id
1 'polypeptide(L)' 'MHIIVDLVILVTTILLGIPVPFCFMAAALYMGIIFFPDFSFLMTVGFRGLNSLTLLAIPFFIMAGSLMGSAGIAE' A
#
# COMPACT_ATOMS: atom_id res chain seq x y z
N MET A 1 17.40 5.29 -19.45
CA MET A 1 16.94 3.94 -19.84
C MET A 1 16.05 3.31 -18.77
N HIS A 2 16.43 3.33 -17.49
CA HIS A 2 15.65 2.73 -16.38
C HIS A 2 14.21 3.27 -16.24
N ILE A 3 13.99 4.56 -16.49
CA ILE A 3 12.64 5.17 -16.44
C ILE A 3 11.68 4.54 -17.46
N ILE A 4 12.17 4.18 -18.65
CA ILE A 4 11.35 3.54 -19.69
C ILE A 4 10.98 2.12 -19.25
N VAL A 5 11.93 1.40 -18.66
CA VAL A 5 11.68 0.05 -18.12
C VAL A 5 10.67 0.10 -16.98
N ASP A 6 10.78 1.10 -16.09
CA ASP A 6 9.85 1.32 -15.00
C ASP A 6 8.41 1.58 -15.49
N LEU A 7 8.26 2.42 -16.53
CA LEU A 7 6.97 2.65 -17.19
C LEU A 7 6.40 1.38 -17.84
N VAL A 8 7.25 0.56 -18.47
CA VAL A 8 6.80 -0.73 -19.04
C VAL A 8 6.30 -1.66 -17.95
N ILE A 9 6.99 -1.75 -16.82
CA ILE A 9 6.56 -2.53 -15.65
C ILE A 9 5.21 -2.02 -15.14
N LEU A 10 5.06 -0.70 -14.99
CA LEU A 10 3.84 -0.09 -14.48
C LEU A 10 2.64 -0.36 -15.40
N VAL A 11 2.81 -0.11 -16.71
CA VAL A 11 1.74 -0.30 -17.70
C VAL A 11 1.33 -1.76 -17.83
N THR A 12 2.29 -2.68 -17.87
CA THR A 12 1.99 -4.13 -17.97
C THR A 12 1.26 -4.63 -16.72
N THR A 13 1.66 -4.18 -15.53
CA THR A 13 1.02 -4.58 -14.26
C THR A 13 -0.42 -4.05 -14.15
N ILE A 14 -0.68 -2.83 -14.65
CA ILE A 14 -2.05 -2.29 -14.75
C ILE A 14 -2.89 -3.09 -15.74
N LEU A 15 -2.35 -3.46 -16.90
CA LEU A 15 -3.07 -4.26 -17.90
C LEU A 15 -3.45 -5.65 -17.39
N LEU A 16 -2.66 -6.21 -16.46
CA LEU A 16 -2.96 -7.48 -15.78
C LEU A 16 -4.06 -7.35 -14.70
N GLY A 17 -4.60 -6.14 -14.47
CA GLY A 17 -5.69 -5.92 -13.50
C GLY A 17 -5.25 -5.98 -12.04
N ILE A 18 -3.95 -5.87 -11.77
CA ILE A 18 -3.41 -5.85 -10.41
C ILE A 18 -3.82 -4.52 -9.74
N PRO A 19 -4.16 -4.51 -8.44
CA PRO A 19 -4.52 -3.27 -7.75
C PRO A 19 -3.41 -2.23 -7.86
N VAL A 20 -3.80 -0.98 -8.16
CA VAL A 20 -2.89 0.15 -8.42
C VAL A 20 -1.74 0.27 -7.42
N PRO A 21 -1.93 0.09 -6.09
CA PRO A 21 -0.83 0.16 -5.12
C PRO A 21 0.31 -0.83 -5.41
N PHE A 22 0.00 -2.04 -5.88
CA PHE A 22 1.01 -3.06 -6.19
C PHE A 22 1.74 -2.76 -7.48
N CYS A 23 1.09 -2.14 -8.47
CA CYS A 23 1.75 -1.67 -9.69
C CYS A 23 2.83 -0.63 -9.37
N PHE A 24 2.51 0.35 -8.52
CA PHE A 24 3.47 1.34 -8.06
C PHE A 24 4.54 0.75 -7.15
N MET A 25 4.22 -0.25 -6.33
CA MET A 25 5.20 -0.97 -5.51
C MET A 25 6.23 -1.70 -6.36
N ALA A 26 5.81 -2.38 -7.44
CA ALA A 26 6.71 -3.11 -8.35
C ALA A 26 7.68 -2.16 -9.08
N ALA A 27 7.17 -1.03 -9.55
CA ALA A 27 7.99 0.04 -10.15
C ALA A 27 8.98 0.64 -9.13
N ALA A 28 8.51 1.00 -7.93
CA ALA A 28 9.36 1.54 -6.88
C ALA A 28 10.43 0.54 -6.40
N LEU A 29 10.15 -0.77 -6.42
CA LEU A 29 11.13 -1.82 -6.14
C LEU A 29 12.20 -1.91 -7.23
N TYR A 30 11.83 -1.83 -8.51
CA TYR A 30 12.77 -1.85 -9.62
C TYR A 30 13.75 -0.67 -9.54
N MET A 31 13.24 0.55 -9.31
CA MET A 31 14.07 1.73 -9.10
C MET A 31 14.88 1.65 -7.80
N GLY A 32 14.29 1.11 -6.73
CA GLY A 32 14.96 0.88 -5.45
C GLY A 32 16.22 0.03 -5.63
N ILE A 33 16.09 -1.15 -6.25
CA ILE A 33 17.21 -2.09 -6.44
C ILE A 33 18.36 -1.48 -7.26
N ILE A 34 18.04 -0.67 -8.28
CA ILE A 34 19.04 -0.11 -9.20
C ILE A 34 19.76 1.10 -8.62
N PHE A 35 19.04 1.99 -7.93
CA PHE A 35 19.61 3.26 -7.45
C PHE A 35 20.02 3.24 -5.97
N PHE A 36 19.44 2.37 -5.14
CA PHE A 36 19.65 2.36 -3.69
C PHE A 36 19.68 0.92 -3.13
N PRO A 37 20.85 0.36 -2.79
CA PRO A 37 20.91 -0.95 -2.14
C PRO A 37 20.29 -0.94 -0.72
N ASP A 38 20.14 0.23 -0.10
CA ASP A 38 19.50 0.40 1.21
C ASP A 38 17.97 0.56 1.08
N PHE A 39 17.25 -0.55 1.18
CA PHE A 39 15.78 -0.59 1.18
C PHE A 39 15.11 0.15 2.36
N SER A 40 15.90 0.65 3.31
CA SER A 40 15.42 1.42 4.47
C SER A 40 14.56 2.63 4.07
N PHE A 41 14.87 3.30 2.97
CA PHE A 41 14.06 4.41 2.47
C PHE A 41 12.69 3.93 1.95
N LEU A 42 12.67 2.87 1.14
CA LEU A 42 11.44 2.33 0.57
C LEU A 42 10.50 1.77 1.65
N MET A 43 11.06 1.11 2.67
CA MET A 43 10.33 0.63 3.84
C MET A 43 9.74 1.78 4.66
N THR A 44 10.50 2.86 4.88
CA THR A 44 10.03 4.04 5.64
C THR A 44 8.89 4.76 4.92
N VAL A 45 8.98 4.92 3.60
CA VAL A 45 7.92 5.55 2.78
C VAL A 45 6.68 4.67 2.72
N GLY A 46 6.84 3.36 2.52
CA GLY A 46 5.73 2.40 2.54
C GLY A 46 5.01 2.39 3.90
N PHE A 47 5.75 2.35 5.01
CA PHE A 47 5.17 2.36 6.36
C PHE A 47 4.44 3.66 6.68
N ARG A 48 4.95 4.80 6.20
CA ARG A 48 4.24 6.09 6.31
C ARG A 48 2.94 6.12 5.51
N GLY A 49 2.88 5.48 4.34
CA GLY A 49 1.65 5.33 3.58
C GLY A 49 0.62 4.43 4.27
N LEU A 50 1.07 3.38 4.96
CA LEU A 50 0.23 2.50 5.78
C LEU A 50 -0.28 3.18 7.06
N ASN A 51 0.43 4.18 7.57
CA ASN A 51 0.01 5.04 8.68
C ASN A 51 -1.06 6.07 8.25
N SER A 52 -1.84 5.76 7.21
CA SER A 52 -3.02 6.54 6.85
C SER A 52 -4.14 6.20 7.83
N LEU A 53 -4.72 7.24 8.45
CA LEU A 53 -5.91 7.12 9.31
C LEU A 53 -7.02 6.29 8.64
N THR A 54 -7.10 6.29 7.31
CA THR A 54 -8.09 5.55 6.53
C THR A 54 -7.91 4.03 6.62
N LEU A 55 -6.67 3.52 6.59
CA LEU A 55 -6.42 2.08 6.68
C LEU A 55 -6.64 1.57 8.12
N LEU A 56 -6.28 2.42 9.08
CA LEU A 56 -6.51 2.19 10.51
C LEU A 56 -7.99 2.29 10.89
N ALA A 57 -8.77 3.10 10.18
CA ALA A 57 -10.20 3.26 10.41
C ALA A 57 -10.96 1.94 10.25
N ILE A 58 -10.54 1.05 9.34
CA ILE A 58 -11.21 -0.25 9.09
C ILE A 58 -11.26 -1.13 10.36
N PRO A 59 -10.13 -1.51 10.98
CA PRO A 59 -10.16 -2.28 12.22
C PRO A 59 -10.81 -1.50 13.37
N PHE A 60 -10.66 -0.18 13.44
CA PHE A 60 -11.35 0.63 14.45
C PHE A 60 -12.87 0.59 14.32
N PHE A 61 -13.41 0.65 13.10
CA PHE A 61 -14.84 0.50 12.83
C PHE A 61 -15.34 -0.90 13.18
N ILE A 62 -14.58 -1.95 12.90
CA ILE A 62 -14.91 -3.33 13.27
C ILE A 62 -14.97 -3.47 14.80
N MET A 63 -13.96 -2.96 15.51
CA MET A 63 -13.91 -2.99 16.98
C MET A 63 -15.06 -2.19 17.60
N ALA A 64 -15.31 -0.97 17.11
CA ALA A 64 -16.44 -0.16 17.57
C ALA A 64 -17.78 -0.86 17.33
N GLY A 65 -17.99 -1.47 16.16
CA GLY A 65 -19.20 -2.25 15.86
C GLY A 65 -19.38 -3.44 16.81
N SER A 66 -18.30 -4.20 17.09
CA SER A 66 -18.34 -5.31 18.05
C SER A 66 -18.65 -4.85 19.48
N LEU A 67 -18.14 -3.68 19.88
CA LEU A 67 -18.40 -3.09 21.18
C LEU A 67 -19.84 -2.57 21.29
N MET A 68 -20.38 -1.96 20.25
CA MET A 68 -21.77 -1.50 20.21
C MET A 68 -22.75 -2.67 20.31
N GLY A 69 -22.42 -3.81 19.69
CA GLY A 69 -23.19 -5.05 19.81
C GLY A 69 -23.11 -5.69 21.19
N SER A 70 -21.91 -5.77 21.80
CA SER A 70 -21.77 -6.36 23.14
C SER A 70 -22.27 -5.47 24.27
N ALA A 71 -22.27 -4.15 24.08
CA ALA A 71 -22.77 -3.17 25.04
C ALA A 71 -24.28 -2.90 24.93
N GLY A 72 -25.00 -3.54 23.98
CA GLY A 72 -26.44 -3.36 23.79
C GLY A 72 -26.84 -1.99 23.25
N ILE A 73 -25.91 -1.26 22.63
CA ILE A 73 -26.15 0.07 22.04
C ILE A 73 -26.62 -0.05 20.58
N ALA A 74 -26.36 -1.20 19.95
CA ALA A 74 -26.76 -1.51 18.58
C ALA A 74 -28.11 -2.25 18.47
N GLU A 75 -28.84 -2.41 19.58
CA GLU A 75 -30.17 -3.04 19.64
C GLU A 75 -31.29 -1.99 19.57
#